data_AF-A0A2N7RRC0-F1
#
_entry.id   AF-A0A2N7RRC0-F1
#
_cell.length_a   1.000
_cell.length_b   1.000
_cell.length_c   1.000
_cell.angle_alpha   90.00
_cell.angle_beta   90.00
_cell.angle_gamma   90.00
#
_symmetry.space_group_name_H-M   'P 1'
#
loop_
_entity.id
_entity.type
_entity.pdbx_description
1 polymer ?
#
loop_
_entity_poly.entity_id
_entity_poly.type
_entity_poly.pdbx_seq_one_letter_code
_entity_poly.pdbx_strand_id
1 'polypeptide(L)'
;MAGLAFAGLPLPVVIDRQEIERSEHGQASYTIDTLRQVRAELGARASIVFLMGADQLQRLATWREWQQLFEYAHICVAARPGFALNDTAVPQVVADEFSRRLGTLDSIRNTPHGLTYLAQDFAVDISATEIRAALQRGNRANSLVSPLVLDYIEQHNLYKS
;
A
#
# COMPACT_ATOMS: atom_id res chain seq x y z
N MET A 1 6.61 15.39 -0.49
CA MET A 1 6.88 14.46 0.64
C MET A 1 7.34 13.08 0.17
N ALA A 2 6.55 12.30 -0.58
CA ALA A 2 6.95 10.94 -0.99
C ALA A 2 8.29 10.90 -1.75
N GLY A 3 8.51 11.78 -2.74
CA GLY A 3 9.80 11.86 -3.44
C GLY A 3 11.00 12.17 -2.52
N LEU A 4 10.80 12.95 -1.45
CA LEU A 4 11.84 13.22 -0.45
C LEU A 4 12.07 12.02 0.49
N ALA A 5 11.02 11.24 0.77
CA ALA A 5 11.11 10.06 1.64
C ALA A 5 12.02 8.98 1.04
N PHE A 6 12.01 8.84 -0.28
CA PHE A 6 12.83 7.87 -1.02
C PHE A 6 14.13 8.48 -1.57
N ALA A 7 14.37 9.78 -1.37
CA ALA A 7 15.59 10.43 -1.85
C ALA A 7 16.82 9.82 -1.16
N GLY A 8 17.78 9.35 -1.96
CA GLY A 8 19.05 8.78 -1.47
C GLY A 8 18.99 7.31 -1.08
N LEU A 9 17.85 6.62 -1.23
CA LEU A 9 17.81 5.17 -1.10
C LEU A 9 18.45 4.49 -2.32
N PRO A 10 19.16 3.36 -2.14
CA PRO A 10 19.78 2.62 -3.24
C PRO A 10 18.77 1.85 -4.11
N LEU A 11 17.49 1.83 -3.70
CA LEU A 11 16.42 1.16 -4.42
C LEU A 11 15.83 2.11 -5.48
N PRO A 12 15.62 1.64 -6.73
CA PRO A 12 14.92 2.43 -7.72
C PRO A 12 13.45 2.57 -7.32
N VAL A 13 13.02 3.82 -7.08
CA VAL A 13 11.64 4.16 -6.75
C VAL A 13 11.14 5.19 -7.73
N VAL A 14 9.96 4.95 -8.29
CA VAL A 14 9.23 5.89 -9.14
C VAL A 14 7.97 6.31 -8.41
N ILE A 15 7.68 7.61 -8.40
CA ILE A 15 6.41 8.14 -7.89
C ILE A 15 5.45 8.22 -9.06
N ASP A 16 4.43 7.37 -9.04
CA ASP A 16 3.33 7.41 -9.97
C ASP A 16 2.30 8.47 -9.57
N ARG A 17 1.89 9.32 -10.51
CA ARG A 17 0.94 10.43 -10.29
C ARG A 17 -0.42 10.20 -10.95
N GLN A 18 -0.63 9.09 -11.66
CA GLN A 18 -1.82 8.83 -12.48
C GLN A 18 -3.14 9.04 -11.72
N GLU A 19 -3.20 8.60 -10.45
CA GLU A 19 -4.42 8.76 -9.63
C GLU A 19 -4.70 10.22 -9.24
N ILE A 20 -3.64 11.00 -8.98
CA ILE A 20 -3.73 12.43 -8.69
C ILE A 20 -4.19 13.17 -9.94
N GLU A 21 -3.57 12.86 -11.07
CA GLU A 21 -3.90 13.47 -12.36
C GLU A 21 -5.36 13.19 -12.74
N ARG A 22 -5.87 11.97 -12.56
CA ARG A 22 -7.31 11.67 -12.76
C ARG A 22 -8.22 12.51 -11.85
N SER A 23 -7.85 12.63 -10.58
CA SER A 23 -8.62 13.40 -9.59
C SER A 23 -8.66 14.90 -9.92
N GLU A 24 -7.56 15.47 -10.43
CA GLU A 24 -7.49 16.86 -10.90
C GLU A 24 -8.44 17.12 -12.08
N HIS A 25 -8.76 16.09 -12.87
CA HIS A 25 -9.77 16.15 -13.93
C HIS A 25 -11.20 15.80 -13.45
N GLY A 26 -11.43 15.73 -12.14
CA GLY A 26 -12.74 15.45 -11.54
C GLY A 26 -13.20 13.99 -11.68
N GLN A 27 -12.28 13.07 -12.00
CA GLN A 27 -12.59 11.64 -12.13
C GLN A 27 -12.31 10.92 -10.82
N ALA A 28 -13.18 9.97 -10.45
CA ALA A 28 -12.91 9.08 -9.33
C ALA A 28 -11.75 8.13 -9.67
N SER A 29 -10.88 7.85 -8.69
CA SER A 29 -9.82 6.84 -8.81
C SER A 29 -10.26 5.57 -8.07
N TYR A 30 -10.22 4.44 -8.78
CA TYR A 30 -10.42 3.11 -8.19
C TYR A 30 -9.18 2.26 -8.44
N THR A 31 -8.75 1.50 -7.43
CA THR A 31 -7.55 0.65 -7.52
C THR A 31 -7.57 -0.30 -8.72
N ILE A 32 -8.76 -0.83 -9.07
CA ILE A 32 -8.90 -1.70 -10.24
C ILE A 32 -8.52 -1.00 -11.55
N ASP A 33 -8.86 0.27 -11.71
CA ASP A 33 -8.55 1.05 -12.90
C ASP A 33 -7.05 1.39 -12.95
N THR A 34 -6.44 1.69 -11.79
CA THR A 34 -4.99 1.84 -11.66
C THR A 34 -4.26 0.55 -12.05
N LEU A 35 -4.65 -0.60 -11.51
CA LEU A 35 -3.96 -1.87 -11.80
C LEU A 35 -4.11 -2.29 -13.26
N ARG A 36 -5.27 -2.04 -13.89
CA ARG A 36 -5.47 -2.23 -15.34
C ARG A 36 -4.47 -1.42 -16.15
N GLN A 37 -4.34 -0.13 -15.82
CA GLN A 37 -3.43 0.77 -16.51
C GLN A 37 -1.97 0.37 -16.31
N VAL A 38 -1.55 0.11 -15.07
CA VAL A 38 -0.18 -0.34 -14.76
C VAL A 38 0.14 -1.67 -15.45
N ARG A 39 -0.82 -2.61 -15.53
CA ARG A 39 -0.65 -3.86 -16.30
C ARG A 39 -0.46 -3.60 -17.79
N ALA A 40 -1.20 -2.65 -18.37
CA ALA A 40 -1.05 -2.27 -19.78
C ALA A 40 0.33 -1.63 -20.05
N GLU A 41 0.84 -0.82 -19.13
CA GLU A 41 2.14 -0.14 -19.22
C GLU A 41 3.31 -1.11 -19.05
N LEU A 42 3.26 -2.01 -18.07
CA LEU A 42 4.35 -2.95 -17.77
C LEU A 42 4.30 -4.26 -18.59
N GLY A 43 3.15 -4.57 -19.17
CA GLY A 43 2.94 -5.73 -20.03
C GLY A 43 2.52 -7.01 -19.29
N ALA A 44 2.04 -7.98 -20.06
CA ALA A 44 1.39 -9.20 -19.56
C ALA A 44 2.30 -10.13 -18.73
N ARG A 45 3.62 -10.03 -18.89
CA ARG A 45 4.60 -10.91 -18.21
C ARG A 45 5.21 -10.31 -16.95
N ALA A 46 5.00 -9.03 -16.67
CA ALA A 46 5.55 -8.40 -15.47
C ALA A 46 4.93 -9.03 -14.20
N SER A 47 5.75 -9.42 -13.23
CA SER A 47 5.27 -9.76 -11.88
C SER A 47 4.90 -8.47 -11.16
N ILE A 48 3.61 -8.18 -11.02
CA ILE A 48 3.11 -6.97 -10.36
C ILE A 48 2.60 -7.34 -8.97
N VAL A 49 3.05 -6.63 -7.94
CA VAL A 49 2.59 -6.81 -6.57
C VAL A 49 1.93 -5.53 -6.09
N PHE A 50 0.66 -5.61 -5.73
CA PHE A 50 -0.04 -4.56 -5.00
C PHE A 50 0.13 -4.81 -3.51
N LEU A 51 0.90 -3.93 -2.85
CA LEU A 51 1.15 -3.98 -1.41
C LEU A 51 0.11 -3.13 -0.67
N MET A 52 -0.55 -3.72 0.32
CA MET A 52 -1.51 -3.04 1.18
C MET A 52 -1.33 -3.45 2.65
N GLY A 53 -1.88 -2.67 3.57
CA GLY A 53 -1.91 -3.03 5.00
C GLY A 53 -3.07 -3.95 5.36
N ALA A 54 -2.93 -4.68 6.47
CA ALA A 54 -3.98 -5.55 7.02
C ALA A 54 -5.35 -4.85 7.19
N ASP A 55 -5.37 -3.58 7.62
CA ASP A 55 -6.60 -2.80 7.79
C ASP A 55 -7.39 -2.64 6.48
N GLN A 56 -6.67 -2.55 5.34
CA GLN A 56 -7.31 -2.45 4.03
C GLN A 56 -7.85 -3.81 3.57
N LEU A 57 -7.20 -4.92 3.97
CA LEU A 57 -7.67 -6.27 3.65
C LEU A 57 -9.04 -6.53 4.28
N GLN A 58 -9.25 -6.08 5.52
CA GLN A 58 -10.54 -6.16 6.22
C GLN A 58 -11.68 -5.45 5.45
N ARG A 59 -11.34 -4.46 4.62
CA ARG A 59 -12.28 -3.68 3.83
C ARG A 59 -12.28 -4.05 2.35
N LEU A 60 -11.48 -5.04 1.92
CA LEU A 60 -11.27 -5.34 0.51
C LEU A 60 -12.58 -5.69 -0.21
N ALA A 61 -13.51 -6.39 0.47
CA ALA A 61 -14.81 -6.73 -0.10
C ALA A 61 -15.67 -5.51 -0.49
N THR A 62 -15.39 -4.32 0.07
CA THR A 62 -16.09 -3.08 -0.27
C THR A 62 -15.46 -2.34 -1.45
N TRP A 63 -14.31 -2.80 -1.95
CA TRP A 63 -13.64 -2.17 -3.07
C TRP A 63 -14.35 -2.54 -4.38
N ARG A 64 -14.35 -1.59 -5.31
CA ARG A 64 -14.92 -1.81 -6.64
C ARG A 64 -14.18 -2.94 -7.34
N GLU A 65 -14.94 -3.97 -7.74
CA GLU A 65 -14.43 -5.11 -8.53
C GLU A 65 -13.21 -5.80 -7.87
N TRP A 66 -13.22 -5.91 -6.53
CA TRP A 66 -12.05 -6.38 -5.77
C TRP A 66 -11.55 -7.77 -6.21
N GLN A 67 -12.44 -8.66 -6.64
CA GLN A 67 -12.04 -9.98 -7.15
C GLN A 67 -11.21 -9.90 -8.43
N GLN A 68 -11.41 -8.87 -9.26
CA GLN A 68 -10.63 -8.69 -10.49
C GLN A 68 -9.21 -8.18 -10.21
N LEU A 69 -8.91 -7.67 -9.01
CA LEU A 69 -7.56 -7.19 -8.69
C LEU A 69 -6.51 -8.30 -8.88
N PHE A 70 -6.88 -9.56 -8.60
CA PHE A 70 -6.03 -10.74 -8.79
C PHE A 70 -5.73 -11.06 -10.27
N GLU A 71 -6.47 -10.49 -11.21
CA GLU A 71 -6.19 -10.63 -12.66
C GLU A 71 -5.10 -9.66 -13.13
N TYR A 72 -4.78 -8.64 -12.34
CA TYR A 72 -3.82 -7.60 -12.71
C TYR A 72 -2.58 -7.59 -11.83
N ALA A 73 -2.67 -8.04 -10.58
CA ALA A 73 -1.55 -8.09 -9.65
C ALA A 73 -1.62 -9.30 -8.69
N HIS A 74 -0.49 -9.60 -8.06
CA HIS A 74 -0.45 -10.27 -6.77
C HIS A 74 -0.92 -9.31 -5.67
N ILE A 75 -1.57 -9.82 -4.63
CA ILE A 75 -1.95 -9.01 -3.47
C ILE A 75 -1.06 -9.39 -2.29
N CYS A 76 -0.23 -8.44 -1.86
CA CYS A 76 0.63 -8.60 -0.69
C CYS A 76 0.07 -7.78 0.47
N VAL A 77 -0.07 -8.41 1.63
CA VAL A 77 -0.57 -7.76 2.85
C VAL A 77 0.56 -7.67 3.86
N ALA A 78 0.94 -6.44 4.21
CA ALA A 78 1.77 -6.19 5.38
C ALA A 78 0.93 -6.40 6.65
N ALA A 79 1.29 -7.41 7.44
CA ALA A 79 0.58 -7.72 8.68
C ALA A 79 0.85 -6.64 9.75
N ARG A 80 -0.12 -6.43 10.64
CA ARG A 80 0.11 -5.71 11.91
C ARG A 80 0.35 -6.72 13.04
N PRO A 81 0.98 -6.31 14.16
CA PRO A 81 1.06 -7.16 15.34
C PRO A 81 -0.31 -7.73 15.74
N GLY A 82 -0.40 -9.04 15.89
CA GLY A 82 -1.65 -9.73 16.25
C GLY A 82 -2.64 -9.97 15.11
N PHE A 83 -2.34 -9.58 13.87
CA PHE A 83 -3.20 -9.85 12.72
C PHE A 83 -3.16 -11.32 12.31
N ALA A 84 -4.34 -11.90 12.06
CA ALA A 84 -4.49 -13.22 11.45
C ALA A 84 -5.56 -13.20 10.36
N LEU A 85 -5.35 -13.97 9.28
CA LEU A 85 -6.32 -14.04 8.17
C LEU A 85 -7.66 -14.65 8.57
N ASN A 86 -7.67 -15.50 9.60
CA ASN A 86 -8.86 -16.13 10.16
C ASN A 86 -9.50 -15.31 11.29
N ASP A 87 -9.06 -14.07 11.50
CA ASP A 87 -9.72 -13.15 12.41
C ASP A 87 -11.11 -12.76 11.86
N THR A 88 -12.06 -12.59 12.77
CA THR A 88 -13.45 -12.18 12.47
C THR A 88 -13.56 -10.83 11.79
N ALA A 89 -12.51 -10.00 11.86
CA ALA A 89 -12.44 -8.70 11.19
C ALA A 89 -12.26 -8.81 9.66
N VAL A 90 -11.74 -9.94 9.14
CA VAL A 90 -11.62 -10.15 7.69
C VAL A 90 -12.89 -10.83 7.19
N PRO A 91 -13.60 -10.26 6.19
CA PRO A 91 -14.77 -10.92 5.62
C PRO A 91 -14.42 -12.32 5.10
N GLN A 92 -15.24 -13.32 5.42
CA GLN A 92 -14.94 -14.73 5.08
C GLN A 92 -14.63 -14.92 3.59
N VAL A 93 -15.38 -14.25 2.69
CA VAL A 93 -15.14 -14.30 1.24
C VAL A 93 -13.75 -13.80 0.84
N VAL A 94 -13.21 -12.81 1.56
CA VAL A 94 -11.87 -12.29 1.35
C VAL A 94 -10.84 -13.27 1.91
N ALA A 95 -11.07 -13.79 3.12
CA ALA A 95 -10.18 -14.76 3.75
C ALA A 95 -10.04 -16.05 2.91
N ASP A 96 -11.15 -16.56 2.37
CA ASP A 96 -11.19 -17.74 1.51
C ASP A 96 -10.44 -17.51 0.20
N GLU A 97 -10.73 -16.39 -0.49
CA GLU A 97 -10.09 -16.05 -1.75
C GLU A 97 -8.58 -15.79 -1.57
N PHE A 98 -8.21 -15.13 -0.47
CA PHE A 98 -6.81 -14.90 -0.14
C PHE A 98 -6.09 -16.22 0.17
N SER A 99 -6.69 -17.09 0.98
CA SER A 99 -6.11 -18.38 1.38
C SER A 99 -5.94 -19.32 0.19
N ARG A 100 -6.94 -19.37 -0.71
CA ARG A 100 -6.90 -20.18 -1.93
C ARG A 100 -5.76 -19.79 -2.87
N ARG A 101 -5.31 -18.54 -2.81
CA ARG A 101 -4.29 -17.95 -3.70
C ARG A 101 -2.91 -17.85 -3.04
N LEU A 102 -2.73 -18.36 -1.82
CA LEU A 102 -1.46 -18.24 -1.10
C LEU A 102 -0.30 -18.78 -1.94
N GLY A 103 0.67 -17.89 -2.18
CA GLY A 103 1.88 -18.18 -2.92
C GLY A 103 3.12 -18.08 -2.04
N THR A 104 4.24 -18.56 -2.59
CA THR A 104 5.59 -18.32 -2.06
C THR A 104 6.24 -17.13 -2.76
N LEU A 105 7.26 -16.53 -2.15
CA LEU A 105 8.03 -15.45 -2.77
C LEU A 105 8.64 -15.86 -4.12
N ASP A 106 9.05 -17.12 -4.25
CA ASP A 106 9.55 -17.66 -5.53
C ASP A 106 8.45 -17.72 -6.59
N SER A 107 7.28 -18.28 -6.25
CA SER A 107 6.16 -18.32 -7.19
C SER A 107 5.66 -16.94 -7.62
N ILE A 108 5.68 -15.96 -6.71
CA ILE A 108 5.31 -14.57 -7.00
C ILE A 108 6.30 -13.96 -8.00
N ARG A 109 7.61 -14.14 -7.80
CA ARG A 109 8.63 -13.61 -8.73
C ARG A 109 8.51 -14.21 -10.14
N ASN A 110 7.99 -15.43 -10.24
CA ASN A 110 7.95 -16.21 -11.48
C ASN A 110 6.57 -16.23 -12.15
N THR A 111 5.56 -15.57 -11.58
CA THR A 111 4.21 -15.46 -12.17
C THR A 111 3.80 -13.99 -12.28
N PRO A 112 2.90 -13.63 -13.20
CA PRO A 112 2.61 -12.22 -13.43
C PRO A 112 1.65 -11.61 -12.39
N HIS A 113 0.68 -12.37 -11.90
CA HIS A 113 -0.37 -11.91 -10.97
C HIS A 113 -1.12 -13.09 -10.34
N GLY A 114 -2.07 -12.80 -9.43
CA GLY A 114 -3.11 -13.75 -8.99
C GLY A 114 -2.80 -14.57 -7.75
N LEU A 115 -1.56 -14.51 -7.26
CA LEU A 115 -1.16 -15.06 -5.95
C LEU A 115 -1.27 -14.02 -4.83
N THR A 116 -1.32 -14.50 -3.60
CA THR A 116 -1.34 -13.69 -2.39
C THR A 116 -0.13 -13.99 -1.50
N TYR A 117 0.27 -13.00 -0.71
CA TYR A 117 1.33 -13.16 0.29
C TYR A 117 1.03 -12.35 1.54
N LEU A 118 1.16 -12.99 2.70
CA LEU A 118 1.05 -12.33 3.99
C LEU A 118 2.47 -12.08 4.54
N ALA A 119 2.89 -10.83 4.52
CA ALA A 119 4.21 -10.41 4.96
C ALA A 119 4.18 -10.16 6.48
N GLN A 120 4.34 -11.23 7.26
CA GLN A 120 4.30 -11.18 8.73
C GLN A 120 5.50 -10.45 9.34
N ASP A 121 6.66 -10.52 8.67
CA ASP A 121 7.93 -9.96 9.17
C ASP A 121 7.99 -8.41 9.11
N PHE A 122 7.00 -7.77 8.48
CA PHE A 122 6.91 -6.31 8.34
C PHE A 122 5.92 -5.65 9.32
N ALA A 123 5.64 -6.31 10.45
CA ALA A 123 4.78 -5.78 11.49
C ALA A 123 5.42 -4.55 12.17
N VAL A 124 5.22 -3.38 11.56
CA VAL A 124 5.70 -2.09 12.04
C VAL A 124 4.51 -1.32 12.60
N ASP A 125 4.53 -1.06 13.90
CA ASP A 125 3.47 -0.31 14.59
C ASP A 125 3.70 1.21 14.46
N ILE A 126 3.43 1.73 13.25
CA ILE A 126 3.56 3.15 12.93
C ILE A 126 2.28 3.64 12.26
N SER A 127 1.78 4.79 12.71
CA SER A 127 0.56 5.43 12.20
C SER A 127 0.82 6.88 11.79
N ALA A 128 0.39 7.24 10.58
CA ALA A 128 0.42 8.62 10.12
C ALA A 128 -0.44 9.55 11.01
N THR A 129 -1.50 9.03 11.63
CA THR A 129 -2.35 9.78 12.56
C THR A 129 -1.58 10.15 13.82
N GLU A 130 -0.82 9.21 14.38
CA GLU A 130 0.01 9.46 15.57
C GLU A 130 1.16 10.41 15.27
N ILE A 131 1.81 10.26 14.11
CA ILE A 131 2.85 11.18 13.65
C ILE A 131 2.31 12.60 13.55
N ARG A 132 1.15 12.81 12.92
CA ARG A 132 0.53 14.15 12.84
C ARG A 132 0.22 14.71 14.24
N ALA A 133 -0.34 13.90 15.14
CA ALA A 133 -0.63 14.33 16.52
C ALA A 133 0.64 14.63 17.35
N ALA A 134 1.75 13.95 17.09
CA ALA A 134 3.04 14.25 17.71
C ALA A 134 3.61 15.57 17.19
N LEU A 135 3.56 15.79 15.87
CA LEU A 135 4.02 17.02 15.23
C LEU A 135 3.22 18.25 15.68
N GLN A 136 1.89 18.12 15.81
CA GLN A 136 1.02 19.18 16.36
C GLN A 136 1.41 19.58 17.79
N ARG A 137 1.88 18.62 18.60
CA ARG A 137 2.33 18.86 19.98
C ARG A 137 3.78 19.39 20.07
N GLY A 138 4.45 19.62 18.94
CA GLY A 138 5.83 20.11 18.89
C GLY A 138 6.91 19.06 19.15
N ASN A 139 6.55 17.77 19.18
CA ASN A 139 7.51 16.70 19.43
C ASN A 139 8.28 16.35 18.15
N ARG A 140 9.54 16.80 18.05
CA ARG A 140 10.43 16.52 16.91
C ARG A 140 11.38 15.33 17.12
N ALA A 141 11.79 15.06 18.37
CA ALA A 141 12.89 14.13 18.66
C ALA A 141 12.60 12.63 18.38
N ASN A 142 11.32 12.26 18.18
CA ASN A 142 10.88 10.88 17.93
C ASN A 142 10.20 10.71 16.56
N SER A 143 10.46 11.59 15.58
CA SER A 143 9.72 11.54 14.32
C SER A 143 10.14 10.32 13.49
N LEU A 144 9.22 9.37 13.30
CA LEU A 144 9.38 8.13 12.52
C LEU A 144 9.45 8.36 11.00
N VAL A 145 9.84 9.56 10.57
CA VAL A 145 9.87 10.01 9.18
C VAL A 145 11.28 10.42 8.80
N SER A 146 11.61 10.31 7.51
CA SER A 146 12.89 10.77 6.96
C SER A 146 13.16 12.24 7.33
N PRO A 147 14.39 12.62 7.71
CA PRO A 147 14.75 14.01 8.01
C PRO A 147 14.38 14.99 6.89
N LEU A 148 14.56 14.61 5.62
CA LEU A 148 14.18 15.46 4.47
C LEU A 148 12.67 15.71 4.39
N VAL A 149 11.85 14.74 4.83
CA VAL A 149 10.39 14.91 4.90
C VAL A 149 10.02 15.79 6.08
N LEU A 150 10.70 15.65 7.22
CA LEU A 150 10.49 16.51 8.38
C LEU A 150 10.80 17.97 8.06
N ASP A 151 11.96 18.23 7.44
CA ASP A 151 12.35 19.57 6.99
C ASP A 151 11.29 20.18 6.08
N TYR A 152 10.75 19.40 5.14
CA TYR A 152 9.67 19.84 4.26
C TYR A 152 8.38 20.17 5.04
N ILE A 153 7.97 19.31 5.99
CA ILE A 153 6.80 19.55 6.85
C ILE A 153 6.97 20.87 7.61
N GLU A 154 8.16 21.11 8.17
CA GLU A 154 8.46 22.30 8.96
C GLU A 154 8.46 23.58 8.13
N GLN A 155 9.13 23.56 6.97
CA GLN A 155 9.21 24.69 6.05
C GLN A 155 7.83 25.10 5.52
N HIS A 156 6.98 24.13 5.23
CA HIS A 156 5.64 24.37 4.69
C HIS A 156 4.55 24.49 5.77
N ASN A 157 4.92 24.51 7.06
CA ASN A 157 3.98 24.60 8.19
C ASN A 157 2.86 23.55 8.16
N LEU A 158 3.14 22.36 7.64
CA LEU A 158 2.15 21.29 7.55
C LEU A 158 1.86 20.73 8.95
N TYR A 159 0.59 20.36 9.20
CA TYR A 159 0.13 19.73 10.44
C TYR A 159 0.33 20.58 11.71
N LYS A 160 0.36 21.93 11.59
CA LYS A 160 0.52 22.86 12.73
C LYS A 160 -0.80 23.38 13.33
N SER A 161 -1.95 22.89 12.87
CA SER A 161 -3.29 23.28 13.31
C SER A 161 -4.04 22.11 13.91
#